data_AF-A0AB35ET48-F1
#
_entry.id   AF-A0AB35ET48-F1
#
_cell.length_a   1.000
_cell.length_b   1.000
_cell.length_c   1.000
_cell.angle_alpha   90.00
_cell.angle_beta   90.00
_cell.angle_gamma   90.00
#
_symmetry.space_group_name_H-M   'P 1'
#
loop_
_entity.id
_entity.type
_entity.pdbx_description
1 polymer ?
#
loop_
_entity_poly.entity_id
_entity_poly.type
_entity_poly.pdbx_seq_one_letter_code
_entity_poly.pdbx_strand_id
1 'polypeptide(L)'
;MENISFQDIDKSVEILKKNMIKYHYNIAAPLPQEIQEFIQSDVPPADWNEIKKNIHKDIKTLFDEVEEVKYFYTKIDGLEFNAATIYGFSQIADGEMLWSNIYTMNFYNRDNEIFIDPDLKDNIVIGEDSMSYFLYNMECKTFEIRDKIAPGVLESFIEFNGILKYIIRTTEL
;
A
#
# COMPACT_ATOMS: atom_id res chain seq x y z
N MET A 1 0.50 -0.14 28.16
CA MET A 1 0.97 -0.32 26.78
C MET A 1 1.01 -1.81 26.54
N GLU A 2 0.04 -2.33 25.79
CA GLU A 2 0.16 -3.69 25.27
C GLU A 2 1.38 -3.73 24.34
N ASN A 3 2.24 -4.73 24.49
CA ASN A 3 3.31 -4.96 23.53
C ASN A 3 2.66 -5.43 22.24
N ILE A 4 2.57 -4.53 21.26
CA ILE A 4 2.15 -4.89 19.90
C ILE A 4 3.18 -5.87 19.35
N SER A 5 2.73 -7.08 19.01
CA SER A 5 3.57 -8.15 18.49
C SER A 5 3.43 -8.20 16.97
N PHE A 6 4.51 -7.91 16.25
CA PHE A 6 4.53 -7.95 14.78
C PHE A 6 4.95 -9.32 14.22
N GLN A 7 4.95 -10.37 15.03
CA GLN A 7 5.36 -11.73 14.62
C GLN A 7 4.58 -12.23 13.40
N ASP A 8 3.33 -11.82 13.29
CA ASP A 8 2.44 -12.22 12.22
C ASP A 8 2.78 -11.53 10.89
N ILE A 9 3.21 -10.26 10.94
CA ILE A 9 3.80 -9.56 9.79
C ILE A 9 5.14 -10.21 9.39
N ASP A 10 6.02 -10.49 10.36
CA ASP A 10 7.31 -11.13 10.09
C ASP A 10 7.14 -12.47 9.36
N LYS A 11 6.22 -13.33 9.83
CA LYS A 11 5.92 -14.61 9.18
C LYS A 11 5.44 -14.43 7.74
N SER A 12 4.48 -13.53 7.51
CA SER A 12 3.92 -13.30 6.18
C SER A 12 4.97 -12.74 5.22
N VAL A 13 5.78 -11.77 5.67
CA VAL A 13 6.89 -11.21 4.89
C VAL A 13 7.94 -12.27 4.58
N GLU A 14 8.28 -13.14 5.53
CA GLU A 14 9.22 -14.26 5.28
C GLU A 14 8.70 -15.25 4.24
N ILE A 15 7.42 -15.60 4.29
CA ILE A 15 6.79 -16.50 3.30
C ILE A 15 6.85 -15.85 1.91
N LEU A 16 6.42 -14.60 1.80
CA LEU A 16 6.43 -13.86 0.53
C LEU A 16 7.85 -13.72 -0.02
N LYS A 17 8.83 -13.32 0.80
CA LYS A 17 10.24 -13.23 0.38
C LYS A 17 10.78 -14.58 -0.11
N LYS A 18 10.47 -15.70 0.56
CA LYS A 18 10.87 -17.03 0.11
C LYS A 18 10.27 -17.37 -1.25
N ASN A 19 8.99 -17.06 -1.46
CA ASN A 19 8.33 -17.26 -2.74
C ASN A 19 8.93 -16.39 -3.84
N MET A 20 9.15 -15.10 -3.57
CA MET A 20 9.81 -14.17 -4.51
C MET A 20 11.20 -14.67 -4.91
N ILE A 21 12.02 -15.13 -3.95
CA ILE A 21 13.34 -15.73 -4.24
C ILE A 21 13.21 -16.97 -5.10
N LYS A 22 12.28 -17.87 -4.76
CA LYS A 22 12.05 -19.13 -5.49
C LYS A 22 11.70 -18.88 -6.96
N TYR A 23 10.92 -17.84 -7.24
CA TYR A 23 10.47 -17.48 -8.59
C TYR A 23 11.21 -16.28 -9.20
N HIS A 24 12.37 -15.92 -8.65
CA HIS A 24 13.27 -14.89 -9.18
C HIS A 24 12.68 -13.46 -9.29
N TYR A 25 11.75 -13.11 -8.40
CA TYR A 25 11.28 -11.73 -8.24
C TYR A 25 12.29 -10.89 -7.45
N ASN A 26 12.33 -9.59 -7.74
CA ASN A 26 13.17 -8.64 -7.01
C ASN A 26 12.58 -8.38 -5.61
N ILE A 27 13.44 -8.38 -4.59
CA ILE A 27 13.05 -7.99 -3.23
C ILE A 27 13.48 -6.54 -3.02
N ALA A 28 12.51 -5.65 -2.75
CA ALA A 28 12.79 -4.28 -2.40
C ALA A 28 13.58 -4.18 -1.08
N ALA A 29 14.46 -3.18 -0.99
CA ALA A 29 15.06 -2.82 0.29
C ALA A 29 13.98 -2.27 1.25
N PRO A 30 14.22 -2.27 2.57
CA PRO A 30 13.38 -1.52 3.50
C PRO A 30 13.24 -0.04 3.12
N LEU A 31 12.14 0.57 3.56
CA LEU A 31 11.82 1.97 3.29
C LEU A 31 12.93 2.90 3.83
N PRO A 32 13.60 3.70 2.98
CA PRO A 32 14.66 4.61 3.41
C PRO A 32 14.16 5.65 4.42
N GLN A 33 15.04 6.03 5.37
CA GLN A 33 14.71 7.00 6.42
C GLN A 33 14.24 8.34 5.85
N GLU A 34 14.89 8.85 4.80
CA GLU A 34 14.53 10.11 4.15
C GLU A 34 13.09 10.11 3.62
N ILE A 35 12.61 8.96 3.13
CA ILE A 35 11.24 8.81 2.65
C ILE A 35 10.27 8.68 3.83
N GLN A 36 10.66 8.02 4.93
CA GLN A 36 9.87 8.01 6.16
C GLN A 36 9.68 9.42 6.71
N GLU A 37 10.73 10.23 6.72
CA GLU A 37 10.69 11.64 7.12
C GLU A 37 9.77 12.45 6.21
N PHE A 38 9.80 12.19 4.89
CA PHE A 38 8.87 12.79 3.96
C PHE A 38 7.40 12.43 4.27
N ILE A 39 7.07 11.15 4.45
CA ILE A 39 5.71 10.70 4.80
C ILE A 39 5.21 11.36 6.08
N GLN A 40 6.09 11.57 7.06
CA GLN A 40 5.76 12.17 8.35
C GLN A 40 5.72 13.70 8.34
N SER A 41 6.13 14.34 7.24
CA SER A 41 6.13 15.79 7.09
C SER A 41 4.71 16.35 7.01
N ASP A 42 4.48 17.50 7.64
CA ASP A 42 3.25 18.29 7.44
C ASP A 42 3.36 19.24 6.23
N VAL A 43 4.51 19.27 5.58
CA VAL A 43 4.82 20.18 4.47
C VAL A 43 4.94 19.38 3.17
N PRO A 44 3.82 19.12 2.47
CA PRO A 44 3.86 18.52 1.14
C PRO A 44 4.52 19.49 0.13
N PRO A 45 4.98 19.00 -1.03
CA PRO A 45 5.55 19.83 -2.08
C PRO A 45 4.64 21.01 -2.47
N ALA A 46 5.24 22.18 -2.64
CA ALA A 46 4.49 23.43 -2.84
C ALA A 46 3.68 23.44 -4.14
N ASP A 47 4.20 22.77 -5.17
CA ASP A 47 3.65 22.61 -6.51
C ASP A 47 2.49 21.59 -6.58
N TRP A 48 2.27 20.80 -5.53
CA TRP A 48 1.12 19.91 -5.46
C TRP A 48 -0.18 20.70 -5.32
N ASN A 49 -1.21 20.29 -6.07
CA ASN A 49 -2.56 20.80 -5.91
C ASN A 49 -3.17 20.29 -4.57
N GLU A 50 -4.35 20.80 -4.24
CA GLU A 50 -5.02 20.46 -2.97
C GLU A 50 -5.32 18.96 -2.84
N ILE A 51 -5.65 18.28 -3.93
CA ILE A 51 -5.95 16.84 -3.95
C ILE A 51 -4.71 16.04 -3.57
N LYS A 52 -3.57 16.31 -4.22
CA LYS A 52 -2.28 15.65 -3.91
C LYS A 52 -1.82 15.92 -2.48
N LYS A 53 -2.04 17.13 -1.97
CA LYS A 53 -1.74 17.48 -0.56
C LYS A 53 -2.61 16.70 0.42
N ASN A 54 -3.91 16.54 0.12
CA ASN A 54 -4.80 15.71 0.93
C ASN A 54 -4.40 14.23 0.90
N ILE A 55 -4.01 13.71 -0.27
CA ILE A 55 -3.51 12.33 -0.40
C ILE A 55 -2.27 12.10 0.48
N HIS A 56 -1.36 13.06 0.54
CA HIS A 56 -0.21 13.00 1.45
C HIS A 56 -0.63 12.89 2.91
N LYS A 57 -1.57 13.74 3.32
CA LYS A 57 -2.11 13.74 4.68
C LYS A 57 -2.80 12.41 5.02
N ASP A 58 -3.55 11.84 4.08
CA ASP A 58 -4.22 10.55 4.27
C ASP A 58 -3.19 9.42 4.44
N ILE A 59 -2.16 9.39 3.58
CA ILE A 59 -1.07 8.40 3.69
C ILE A 59 -0.29 8.56 5.00
N LYS A 60 -0.02 9.78 5.44
CA LYS A 60 0.56 10.05 6.77
C LYS A 60 -0.34 9.49 7.87
N THR A 61 -1.65 9.73 7.79
CA THR A 61 -2.63 9.22 8.76
C THR A 61 -2.61 7.69 8.83
N LEU A 62 -2.53 7.00 7.69
CA LEU A 62 -2.35 5.53 7.66
C LEU A 62 -1.09 5.10 8.41
N PHE A 63 0.04 5.80 8.22
CA PHE A 63 1.30 5.50 8.91
C PHE A 63 1.25 5.79 10.41
N ASP A 64 0.53 6.83 10.82
CA ASP A 64 0.41 7.25 12.22
C ASP A 64 -0.57 6.35 13.00
N GLU A 65 -1.63 5.86 12.34
CA GLU A 65 -2.68 5.07 12.98
C GLU A 65 -2.46 3.55 12.88
N VAL A 66 -1.75 3.07 11.86
CA VAL A 66 -1.57 1.62 11.62
C VAL A 66 -0.11 1.20 11.74
N GLU A 67 0.28 0.86 12.97
CA GLU A 67 1.63 0.40 13.31
C GLU A 67 2.09 -0.82 12.49
N GLU A 68 1.18 -1.73 12.09
CA GLU A 68 1.54 -2.87 11.23
C GLU A 68 2.04 -2.45 9.84
N VAL A 69 1.42 -1.43 9.26
CA VAL A 69 1.82 -0.88 7.95
C VAL A 69 3.21 -0.25 8.08
N LYS A 70 3.39 0.60 9.09
CA LYS A 70 4.69 1.22 9.39
C LYS A 70 5.77 0.16 9.59
N TYR A 71 5.47 -0.88 10.38
CA TYR A 71 6.39 -1.99 10.63
C TYR A 71 6.73 -2.77 9.35
N PHE A 72 5.74 -3.08 8.51
CA PHE A 72 5.96 -3.75 7.22
C PHE A 72 6.99 -3.02 6.36
N TYR A 73 6.86 -1.69 6.24
CA TYR A 73 7.80 -0.88 5.45
C TYR A 73 9.22 -0.84 6.05
N THR A 74 9.41 -1.14 7.34
CA THR A 74 10.76 -1.36 7.92
C THR A 74 11.41 -2.66 7.45
N LYS A 75 10.65 -3.58 6.83
CA LYS A 75 11.13 -4.89 6.37
C LYS A 75 11.29 -4.95 4.86
N ILE A 76 10.41 -4.29 4.11
CA ILE A 76 10.37 -4.30 2.66
C ILE A 76 9.54 -3.10 2.15
N ASP A 77 10.09 -2.33 1.21
CA ASP A 77 9.38 -1.18 0.63
C ASP A 77 8.46 -1.59 -0.51
N GLY A 78 7.31 -2.16 -0.16
CA GLY A 78 6.39 -2.75 -1.13
C GLY A 78 6.90 -4.09 -1.67
N LEU A 79 6.07 -4.77 -2.47
CA LEU A 79 6.43 -6.04 -3.10
C LEU A 79 5.59 -6.30 -4.34
N GLU A 80 6.10 -7.15 -5.22
CA GLU A 80 5.36 -7.73 -6.33
C GLU A 80 5.59 -9.24 -6.35
N PHE A 81 4.51 -10.01 -6.41
CA PHE A 81 4.58 -11.46 -6.56
C PHE A 81 3.31 -11.98 -7.25
N ASN A 82 3.49 -12.69 -8.36
CA ASN A 82 2.40 -13.35 -9.09
C ASN A 82 1.20 -12.41 -9.37
N ALA A 83 1.49 -11.25 -9.96
CA ALA A 83 0.56 -10.17 -10.28
C ALA A 83 -0.12 -9.47 -9.09
N ALA A 84 0.17 -9.85 -7.85
CA ALA A 84 -0.19 -9.08 -6.67
C ALA A 84 0.93 -8.10 -6.31
N THR A 85 0.56 -6.85 -6.05
CA THR A 85 1.47 -5.76 -5.73
C THR A 85 1.01 -5.08 -4.46
N ILE A 86 1.94 -4.85 -3.53
CA ILE A 86 1.81 -3.82 -2.49
C ILE A 86 2.70 -2.68 -2.93
N TYR A 87 2.13 -1.49 -3.08
CA TYR A 87 2.88 -0.33 -3.55
C TYR A 87 3.93 0.08 -2.52
N GLY A 88 5.10 0.48 -2.99
CA GLY A 88 6.12 1.07 -2.13
C GLY A 88 6.14 2.58 -2.26
N PHE A 89 7.18 3.19 -1.69
CA PHE A 89 7.37 4.63 -1.71
C PHE A 89 8.63 5.09 -2.46
N SER A 90 9.65 4.24 -2.56
CA SER A 90 10.94 4.59 -3.17
C SER A 90 11.06 4.20 -4.64
N GLN A 91 10.02 3.59 -5.24
CA GLN A 91 10.05 3.14 -6.63
C GLN A 91 10.02 4.34 -7.58
N ILE A 92 11.22 4.72 -8.03
CA ILE A 92 11.48 5.82 -8.97
C ILE A 92 12.38 5.28 -10.09
N ALA A 93 12.09 5.64 -11.33
CA ALA A 93 12.97 5.41 -12.48
C ALA A 93 13.07 6.69 -13.31
N ASP A 94 14.28 7.05 -13.75
CA ASP A 94 14.54 8.23 -14.58
C ASP A 94 13.98 9.55 -13.99
N GLY A 95 13.91 9.63 -12.66
CA GLY A 95 13.38 10.80 -11.93
C GLY A 95 11.86 10.84 -11.79
N GLU A 96 11.15 9.82 -12.26
CA GLU A 96 9.69 9.71 -12.17
C GLU A 96 9.26 8.56 -11.25
N MET A 97 8.20 8.79 -10.47
CA MET A 97 7.62 7.74 -9.61
C MET A 97 6.97 6.66 -10.47
N LEU A 98 7.29 5.39 -10.19
CA LEU A 98 6.75 4.24 -10.91
C LEU A 98 5.27 3.98 -10.58
N TRP A 99 4.61 3.17 -11.41
CA TRP A 99 3.24 2.68 -11.14
C TRP A 99 3.14 1.82 -9.88
N SER A 100 4.25 1.26 -9.40
CA SER A 100 4.34 0.58 -8.12
C SER A 100 4.50 1.51 -6.92
N ASN A 101 4.44 2.83 -7.13
CA ASN A 101 4.52 3.85 -6.08
C ASN A 101 3.12 4.23 -5.57
N ILE A 102 2.94 4.22 -4.26
CA ILE A 102 1.66 4.51 -3.61
C ILE A 102 1.15 5.93 -3.91
N TYR A 103 2.02 6.93 -4.04
CA TYR A 103 1.61 8.29 -4.41
C TYR A 103 1.11 8.33 -5.84
N THR A 104 1.82 7.72 -6.79
CA THR A 104 1.40 7.65 -8.21
C THR A 104 0.00 7.08 -8.33
N MET A 105 -0.26 5.96 -7.64
CA MET A 105 -1.55 5.28 -7.74
C MET A 105 -2.68 6.06 -7.10
N ASN A 106 -2.44 6.68 -5.94
CA ASN A 106 -3.47 7.50 -5.30
C ASN A 106 -3.71 8.81 -6.06
N PHE A 107 -2.69 9.41 -6.69
CA PHE A 107 -2.87 10.55 -7.59
C PHE A 107 -3.70 10.14 -8.80
N TYR A 108 -3.37 9.02 -9.44
CA TYR A 108 -4.10 8.53 -10.61
C TYR A 108 -5.58 8.27 -10.31
N ASN A 109 -5.90 7.74 -9.13
CA ASN A 109 -7.28 7.37 -8.77
C ASN A 109 -8.11 8.54 -8.22
N ARG A 110 -7.48 9.62 -7.74
CA ARG A 110 -8.16 10.71 -7.01
C ARG A 110 -8.00 12.09 -7.65
N ASP A 111 -6.98 12.29 -8.46
CA ASP A 111 -6.66 13.53 -9.19
C ASP A 111 -6.71 13.29 -10.71
N ASN A 112 -7.86 12.78 -11.17
CA ASN A 112 -8.10 12.42 -12.57
C ASN A 112 -9.24 13.24 -13.17
N GLU A 113 -8.98 13.92 -14.29
CA GLU A 113 -9.96 14.79 -14.94
C GLU A 113 -11.05 14.03 -15.71
N ILE A 114 -10.85 12.74 -16.01
CA ILE A 114 -11.75 11.94 -16.85
C ILE A 114 -12.79 11.23 -15.97
N PHE A 115 -12.33 10.48 -14.99
CA PHE A 115 -13.17 9.68 -14.11
C PHE A 115 -12.46 9.43 -12.78
N ILE A 116 -13.19 9.61 -11.69
CA ILE A 116 -12.75 9.28 -10.34
C ILE A 116 -13.72 8.22 -9.84
N ASP A 117 -13.18 7.05 -9.51
CA ASP A 117 -13.97 5.97 -8.92
C ASP A 117 -14.43 6.40 -7.51
N PRO A 118 -15.75 6.48 -7.26
CA PRO A 118 -16.26 6.86 -5.94
C PRO A 118 -15.84 5.91 -4.82
N ASP A 119 -15.50 4.65 -5.13
CA ASP A 119 -15.02 3.68 -4.15
C ASP A 119 -13.55 3.90 -3.76
N LEU A 120 -12.78 4.59 -4.59
CA LEU A 120 -11.36 4.88 -4.37
C LEU A 120 -11.11 6.30 -3.87
N LYS A 121 -12.00 7.26 -4.19
CA LYS A 121 -11.75 8.69 -3.96
C LYS A 121 -11.48 9.06 -2.49
N ASP A 122 -12.11 8.33 -1.57
CA ASP A 122 -12.08 8.59 -0.12
C ASP A 122 -11.19 7.58 0.64
N ASN A 123 -10.56 6.65 -0.07
CA ASN A 123 -9.76 5.57 0.49
C ASN A 123 -8.31 5.63 0.00
N ILE A 124 -7.42 4.90 0.67
CA ILE A 124 -6.02 4.81 0.25
C ILE A 124 -5.84 3.48 -0.49
N VAL A 125 -5.44 3.55 -1.75
CA VAL A 125 -5.05 2.35 -2.52
C VAL A 125 -3.63 1.99 -2.13
N ILE A 126 -3.46 0.85 -1.48
CA ILE A 126 -2.15 0.38 -0.95
C ILE A 126 -1.53 -0.71 -1.83
N GLY A 127 -2.31 -1.25 -2.76
CA GLY A 127 -1.87 -2.31 -3.66
C GLY A 127 -2.99 -2.78 -4.57
N GLU A 128 -2.71 -3.81 -5.34
CA GLU A 128 -3.67 -4.42 -6.25
C GLU A 128 -3.25 -5.84 -6.65
N ASP A 129 -4.18 -6.58 -7.22
CA ASP A 129 -3.88 -7.73 -8.09
C ASP A 129 -4.52 -7.52 -9.48
N SER A 130 -4.54 -8.57 -10.30
CA SER A 130 -5.12 -8.49 -11.66
C SER A 130 -6.60 -8.11 -11.68
N MET A 131 -7.35 -8.40 -10.61
CA MET A 131 -8.80 -8.25 -10.55
C MET A 131 -9.28 -7.28 -9.47
N SER A 132 -8.43 -6.97 -8.49
CA SER A 132 -8.84 -6.30 -7.27
C SER A 132 -7.90 -5.17 -6.87
N TYR A 133 -8.44 -4.14 -6.22
CA TYR A 133 -7.66 -3.18 -5.44
C TYR A 133 -7.54 -3.65 -3.99
N PHE A 134 -6.40 -3.36 -3.37
CA PHE A 134 -6.19 -3.47 -1.94
C PHE A 134 -6.27 -2.06 -1.35
N LEU A 135 -7.21 -1.84 -0.45
CA LEU A 135 -7.54 -0.52 0.08
C LEU A 135 -7.38 -0.49 1.59
N TYR A 136 -7.05 0.69 2.11
CA TYR A 136 -7.37 1.06 3.47
C TYR A 136 -8.57 2.01 3.46
N ASN A 137 -9.67 1.56 4.07
CA ASN A 137 -10.87 2.35 4.25
C ASN A 137 -10.68 3.33 5.39
N MET A 138 -10.62 4.62 5.07
CA MET A 138 -10.31 5.68 6.03
C MET A 138 -11.44 5.94 7.03
N GLU A 139 -12.69 5.66 6.65
CA GLU A 139 -13.86 5.85 7.50
C GLU A 139 -14.02 4.68 8.47
N CYS A 140 -14.02 3.46 7.96
CA CYS A 140 -14.22 2.24 8.74
C CYS A 140 -12.95 1.76 9.46
N LYS A 141 -11.78 2.31 9.10
CA LYS A 141 -10.45 1.91 9.61
C LYS A 141 -10.17 0.42 9.38
N THR A 142 -10.53 -0.06 8.19
CA THR A 142 -10.43 -1.46 7.77
C THR A 142 -9.62 -1.59 6.50
N PHE A 143 -8.91 -2.69 6.34
CA PHE A 143 -8.35 -3.10 5.06
C PHE A 143 -9.41 -3.83 4.24
N GLU A 144 -9.44 -3.60 2.93
CA GLU A 144 -10.45 -4.16 2.04
C GLU A 144 -9.84 -4.64 0.73
N ILE A 145 -10.36 -5.75 0.22
CA ILE A 145 -10.17 -6.19 -1.17
C ILE A 145 -11.42 -5.79 -1.93
N ARG A 146 -11.28 -5.01 -2.99
CA ARG A 146 -12.41 -4.58 -3.84
C ARG A 146 -12.19 -4.98 -5.28
N ASP A 147 -13.24 -5.45 -5.94
CA ASP A 147 -13.19 -5.81 -7.36
C ASP A 147 -13.04 -4.54 -8.22
N LYS A 148 -12.21 -4.59 -9.27
CA LYS A 148 -11.95 -3.45 -10.17
C LYS A 148 -13.08 -3.18 -11.16
N ILE A 149 -13.95 -4.15 -11.38
CA ILE A 149 -15.01 -4.13 -12.39
C ILE A 149 -16.37 -3.95 -11.71
N ALA A 150 -16.62 -4.70 -10.64
CA ALA A 150 -17.88 -4.70 -9.90
C ALA A 150 -17.76 -3.90 -8.60
N PRO A 151 -18.69 -2.98 -8.32
CA PRO A 151 -18.68 -2.24 -7.07
C PRO A 151 -18.92 -3.20 -5.88
N GLY A 152 -18.08 -3.12 -4.86
CA GLY A 152 -18.25 -3.88 -3.62
C GLY A 152 -16.95 -4.34 -2.96
N VAL A 153 -17.09 -4.71 -1.68
CA VAL A 153 -16.01 -5.31 -0.87
C VAL A 153 -16.09 -6.82 -0.99
N LEU A 154 -15.01 -7.44 -1.50
CA LEU A 154 -14.86 -8.89 -1.58
C LEU A 154 -14.48 -9.48 -0.23
N GLU A 155 -13.48 -8.89 0.43
CA GLU A 155 -12.99 -9.27 1.76
C GLU A 155 -12.59 -8.04 2.55
N SER A 156 -12.69 -8.11 3.88
CA SER A 156 -12.28 -7.02 4.78
C SER A 156 -11.55 -7.56 6.01
N PHE A 157 -10.56 -6.80 6.48
CA PHE A 157 -9.69 -7.15 7.59
C PHE A 157 -9.49 -5.96 8.53
N ILE A 158 -9.39 -6.22 9.82
CA ILE A 158 -9.00 -5.20 10.81
C ILE A 158 -7.49 -4.96 10.75
N GLU A 159 -6.71 -6.02 10.54
CA GLU A 159 -5.25 -6.03 10.55
C GLU A 159 -4.70 -5.99 9.13
N PHE A 160 -3.60 -5.27 8.91
CA PHE A 160 -2.90 -5.21 7.63
C PHE A 160 -2.38 -6.61 7.24
N ASN A 161 -2.01 -7.43 8.23
CA ASN A 161 -1.63 -8.81 7.97
C ASN A 161 -2.72 -9.64 7.26
N GLY A 162 -3.99 -9.22 7.33
CA GLY A 162 -5.08 -9.80 6.53
C GLY A 162 -4.83 -9.69 5.03
N ILE A 163 -4.33 -8.54 4.56
CA ILE A 163 -3.92 -8.34 3.16
C ILE A 163 -2.76 -9.24 2.78
N LEU A 164 -1.74 -9.35 3.64
CA LEU A 164 -0.59 -10.22 3.38
C LEU A 164 -1.01 -11.70 3.28
N LYS A 165 -1.87 -12.16 4.19
CA LYS A 165 -2.44 -13.51 4.18
C LYS A 165 -3.31 -13.74 2.94
N TYR A 166 -4.10 -12.75 2.53
CA TYR A 166 -4.85 -12.80 1.28
C TYR A 166 -3.90 -13.04 0.09
N ILE A 167 -2.85 -12.22 -0.04
CA ILE A 167 -1.87 -12.36 -1.13
C ILE A 167 -1.22 -13.74 -1.10
N ILE A 168 -0.75 -14.22 0.05
CA ILE A 168 -0.15 -15.56 0.16
C ILE A 168 -1.13 -16.62 -0.37
N ARG A 169 -2.38 -16.61 0.11
CA ARG A 169 -3.41 -17.58 -0.27
C ARG A 169 -3.76 -17.53 -1.76
N THR A 170 -3.79 -16.35 -2.38
CA THR A 170 -4.22 -16.20 -3.78
C THR A 170 -3.08 -16.30 -4.78
N THR A 171 -1.83 -16.21 -4.31
CA THR A 171 -0.63 -16.30 -5.16
C THR A 171 0.11 -17.62 -5.04
N GLU A 172 -0.31 -18.53 -4.13
CA GLU A 172 0.17 -19.90 -4.04
C GLU A 172 0.00 -20.63 -5.40
N LEU A 173 1.14 -21.13 -5.93
CA LEU A 173 1.25 -21.88 -7.19
C LEU A 173 1.31 -23.39 -6.93
#